data_AF-A0A535RVK1-F1
#
_entry.id   AF-A0A535RVK1-F1
#
_cell.length_a   1.000
_cell.length_b   1.000
_cell.length_c   1.000
_cell.angle_alpha   90.00
_cell.angle_beta   90.00
_cell.angle_gamma   90.00
#
_symmetry.space_group_name_H-M   'P 1'
#
loop_
_entity.id
_entity.type
_entity.pdbx_description
1 polymer ?
#
loop_
_entity_poly.entity_id
_entity_poly.type
_entity_poly.pdbx_seq_one_letter_code
_entity_poly.pdbx_strand_id
1 'polypeptide(L)'
;MPTTVNKDRIFETFRLRDEDINRVIQKIQQLIHEGNVRNIIVKNAQGQVLITVPLTVGVVGAALLPVWAAIGAIAALVADCTIEVEKRDDTKK
;
A
#
# COMPACT_ATOMS: atom_id res chain seq x y z
N MET A 1 11.32 -21.18 7.45
CA MET A 1 11.56 -19.94 8.22
C MET A 1 10.21 -19.44 8.70
N PRO A 2 9.93 -19.39 10.02
CA PRO A 2 8.67 -18.85 10.50
C PRO A 2 8.84 -17.34 10.62
N THR A 3 8.34 -16.58 9.64
CA THR A 3 8.26 -15.13 9.80
C THR A 3 7.17 -14.86 10.81
N THR A 4 7.59 -14.40 11.99
CA THR A 4 6.75 -13.94 13.10
C THR A 4 5.65 -13.02 12.58
N VAL A 5 4.42 -13.53 12.53
CA VAL A 5 3.20 -12.75 12.42
C VAL A 5 3.06 -11.99 13.73
N ASN A 6 3.62 -10.78 13.75
CA ASN A 6 3.52 -9.85 14.87
C ASN A 6 2.08 -9.31 14.93
N LYS A 7 1.47 -9.35 16.11
CA LYS A 7 0.02 -9.41 16.35
C LYS A 7 -0.71 -8.05 16.24
N ASP A 8 0.01 -6.99 15.88
CA ASP A 8 -0.46 -5.58 15.94
C ASP A 8 -0.34 -4.83 14.59
N ARG A 9 -0.42 -5.54 13.47
CA ARG A 9 -0.34 -4.96 12.11
C ARG A 9 -1.63 -5.24 11.35
N ILE A 10 -2.40 -4.18 11.06
CA ILE A 10 -3.60 -4.29 10.23
C ILE A 10 -3.15 -4.17 8.77
N PHE A 11 -3.42 -5.20 7.97
CA PHE A 11 -3.18 -5.14 6.51
C PHE A 11 -4.49 -4.84 5.80
N GLU A 12 -4.55 -3.74 5.08
CA GLU A 12 -5.68 -3.41 4.23
C GLU A 12 -5.35 -3.78 2.79
N THR A 13 -6.18 -4.62 2.18
CA THR A 13 -5.95 -5.16 0.86
C THR A 13 -6.92 -4.53 -0.13
N PHE A 14 -6.39 -3.90 -1.16
CA PHE A 14 -7.14 -3.29 -2.25
C PHE A 14 -6.91 -4.08 -3.52
N ARG A 15 -8.01 -4.51 -4.17
CA ARG A 15 -7.94 -5.23 -5.45
C ARG A 15 -8.36 -4.31 -6.57
N LEU A 16 -7.47 -4.11 -7.53
CA LEU A 16 -7.74 -3.22 -8.66
C LEU A 16 -8.73 -3.76 -9.68
N ARG A 17 -9.09 -5.05 -9.57
CA ARG A 17 -10.13 -5.67 -10.39
C ARG A 17 -11.53 -5.13 -10.05
N ASP A 18 -11.76 -4.77 -8.79
CA ASP A 18 -13.08 -4.39 -8.26
C ASP A 18 -13.18 -2.87 -7.98
N GLU A 19 -12.05 -2.17 -7.87
CA GLU A 19 -11.98 -0.74 -7.50
C GLU A 19 -11.10 0.06 -8.47
N ASP A 20 -11.53 1.29 -8.80
CA ASP A 20 -10.73 2.23 -9.59
C ASP A 20 -9.37 2.53 -8.93
N ILE A 21 -8.30 2.49 -9.73
CA ILE A 21 -6.94 2.85 -9.30
C ILE A 21 -6.88 4.20 -8.61
N ASN A 22 -7.64 5.19 -9.10
CA ASN A 22 -7.69 6.53 -8.51
C ASN A 22 -8.31 6.52 -7.11
N ARG A 23 -9.33 5.70 -6.86
CA ARG A 23 -9.95 5.56 -5.54
C ARG A 23 -9.01 4.91 -4.55
N VAL A 24 -8.33 3.84 -4.98
CA VAL A 24 -7.34 3.16 -4.15
C VAL A 24 -6.22 4.13 -3.78
N ILE A 25 -5.65 4.86 -4.75
CA ILE A 25 -4.62 5.87 -4.49
C ILE A 25 -5.09 6.92 -3.49
N GLN A 26 -6.29 7.48 -3.66
CA GLN A 26 -6.83 8.48 -2.72
C GLN A 26 -6.97 7.92 -1.31
N LYS A 27 -7.44 6.68 -1.18
CA LYS A 27 -7.62 6.04 0.13
C LYS A 27 -6.28 5.82 0.82
N ILE A 28 -5.26 5.36 0.10
CA ILE A 28 -3.90 5.21 0.63
C ILE A 28 -3.32 6.58 1.01
N GLN A 29 -3.50 7.62 0.18
CA GLN A 29 -3.09 8.99 0.50
C GLN A 29 -3.75 9.51 1.79
N GLN A 30 -5.03 9.22 1.99
CA GLN A 30 -5.74 9.59 3.21
C GLN A 30 -5.14 8.87 4.43
N LEU A 31 -4.91 7.56 4.34
CA LEU A 31 -4.30 6.77 5.41
C LEU A 31 -2.88 7.25 5.75
N ILE A 32 -2.13 7.71 4.74
CA ILE A 32 -0.82 8.32 4.91
C ILE A 32 -0.93 9.64 5.67
N HIS A 33 -1.90 10.50 5.30
CA HIS A 33 -2.15 11.76 6.01
C HIS A 33 -2.60 11.54 7.46
N GLU A 34 -3.34 10.46 7.72
CA GLU A 34 -3.69 10.03 9.07
C GLU A 34 -2.46 9.54 9.88
N GLY A 35 -1.30 9.36 9.23
CA GLY A 35 -0.07 8.89 9.87
C GLY A 35 -0.11 7.40 10.23
N ASN A 36 -1.12 6.68 9.76
CA ASN A 36 -1.38 5.31 10.18
C ASN A 36 -0.66 4.27 9.29
N VAL A 37 -0.09 4.67 8.15
CA VAL A 37 0.60 3.74 7.24
C VAL A 37 2.09 3.63 7.55
N ARG A 38 2.63 2.40 7.55
CA ARG A 38 4.07 2.13 7.67
C ARG A 38 4.69 1.59 6.38
N ASN A 39 4.04 0.64 5.73
CA ASN A 39 4.57 -0.02 4.54
C ASN A 39 3.45 -0.22 3.50
N ILE A 40 3.73 0.05 2.22
CA ILE A 40 2.90 -0.40 1.09
C ILE A 40 3.60 -1.59 0.45
N ILE A 41 2.84 -2.62 0.15
CA ILE A 41 3.26 -3.82 -0.55
C ILE A 41 2.34 -3.96 -1.76
N VAL A 42 2.90 -3.91 -2.97
CA VAL A 42 2.13 -4.17 -4.19
C VAL A 42 2.43 -5.58 -4.65
N LYS A 43 1.39 -6.36 -4.88
CA LYS A 43 1.45 -7.73 -5.37
C LYS A 43 0.73 -7.85 -6.72
N ASN A 44 1.19 -8.77 -7.56
CA ASN A 44 0.44 -9.14 -8.76
C ASN A 44 -0.66 -10.16 -8.43
N ALA A 45 -1.46 -10.53 -9.43
CA ALA A 45 -2.47 -11.58 -9.35
C ALA A 45 -1.94 -12.94 -8.86
N GLN A 46 -0.66 -13.21 -9.08
CA GLN A 46 0.02 -14.45 -8.73
C GLN A 46 0.55 -14.43 -7.27
N GLY A 47 0.29 -13.35 -6.52
CA GLY A 47 0.77 -13.16 -5.15
C GLY A 47 2.25 -12.79 -5.05
N GLN A 48 2.92 -12.52 -6.16
CA GLN A 48 4.30 -12.06 -6.18
C GLN A 48 4.37 -10.58 -5.84
N VAL A 49 5.26 -10.22 -4.91
CA VAL A 49 5.52 -8.84 -4.53
C VAL A 49 6.29 -8.14 -5.65
N LEU A 50 5.67 -7.13 -6.25
CA LEU A 50 6.26 -6.30 -7.30
C LEU A 50 7.13 -5.19 -6.69
N ILE A 51 6.60 -4.49 -5.69
CA ILE A 51 7.31 -3.41 -5.01
C ILE A 51 6.88 -3.34 -3.55
N THR A 52 7.83 -3.03 -2.66
CA THR A 52 7.56 -2.72 -1.26
C THR A 52 8.18 -1.36 -0.95
N VAL A 53 7.36 -0.43 -0.44
CA VAL A 53 7.79 0.94 -0.16
C VAL A 53 7.46 1.28 1.30
N PRO A 54 8.46 1.63 2.12
CA PRO A 54 8.24 2.12 3.47
C PRO A 54 7.73 3.57 3.40
N LEU A 55 6.51 3.80 3.91
CA LEU A 55 5.95 5.13 4.06
C LEU A 55 6.42 5.72 5.38
N THR A 56 7.60 6.34 5.32
CA THR A 56 8.07 7.21 6.39
C THR A 56 7.82 8.66 6.00
N VAL A 57 7.70 9.54 6.99
CA VAL A 57 7.41 10.98 6.81
C VAL A 57 8.36 11.64 5.78
N GLY A 58 9.61 11.15 5.66
CA GLY A 58 10.56 11.62 4.65
C GLY A 58 10.30 11.14 3.21
N VAL A 59 9.76 9.94 3.02
CA VAL A 59 9.42 9.37 1.70
C VAL A 59 8.16 10.04 1.13
N VAL A 60 7.21 10.37 2.01
CA VAL A 60 6.00 11.13 1.64
C VAL A 60 6.36 12.54 1.17
N GLY A 61 7.39 13.19 1.72
CA GLY A 61 7.83 14.51 1.26
C GLY A 61 8.68 14.50 -0.02
N ALA A 62 9.60 13.54 -0.15
CA ALA A 62 10.60 13.55 -1.23
C ALA A 62 10.19 12.73 -2.47
N ALA A 63 9.32 11.73 -2.31
CA ALA A 63 9.03 10.72 -3.35
C ALA A 63 7.53 10.48 -3.56
N LEU A 64 6.67 11.42 -3.18
CA LEU A 64 5.22 11.28 -3.34
C LEU A 64 4.85 11.02 -4.80
N LEU A 65 5.19 11.94 -5.70
CA LEU A 65 4.77 11.89 -7.11
C LEU A 65 5.34 10.69 -7.89
N PRO A 66 6.65 10.35 -7.81
CA PRO A 66 7.21 9.25 -8.59
C PRO A 66 6.67 7.88 -8.17
N VAL A 67 6.45 7.66 -6.87
CA VAL A 67 5.95 6.38 -6.36
C VAL A 67 4.49 6.18 -6.77
N TRP A 68 3.64 7.21 -6.66
CA TRP A 68 2.26 7.13 -7.15
C TRP A 68 2.19 6.91 -8.66
N ALA A 69 3.05 7.57 -9.44
CA ALA A 69 3.13 7.37 -10.88
C ALA A 69 3.53 5.93 -11.24
N ALA A 70 4.52 5.36 -10.54
CA ALA A 70 4.92 3.97 -10.73
C ALA A 70 3.80 2.99 -10.37
N ILE A 71 3.11 3.20 -9.25
CA ILE A 71 1.96 2.38 -8.85
C ILE A 71 0.83 2.48 -9.88
N GLY A 72 0.50 3.70 -10.34
CA GLY A 72 -0.51 3.93 -11.36
C GLY A 72 -0.15 3.31 -12.71
N ALA A 73 1.12 3.38 -13.12
CA ALA A 73 1.61 2.76 -14.36
C ALA A 73 1.57 1.22 -14.28
N ILE A 74 2.01 0.64 -13.16
CA ILE A 74 1.94 -0.81 -12.93
C ILE A 74 0.48 -1.27 -12.90
N ALA A 75 -0.41 -0.51 -12.27
CA ALA A 75 -1.84 -0.80 -12.24
C ALA A 75 -2.51 -0.68 -13.62
N ALA A 76 -2.08 0.28 -14.44
CA ALA A 76 -2.56 0.41 -15.81
C ALA A 76 -2.04 -0.72 -16.72
N LEU A 77 -0.81 -1.19 -16.48
CA LEU A 77 -0.19 -2.30 -17.22
C LEU A 77 -0.74 -3.66 -16.79
N VAL A 78 -1.04 -3.83 -15.51
CA VAL A 78 -1.49 -5.07 -14.91
C VAL A 78 -2.88 -4.83 -14.32
N ALA A 79 -3.92 -5.15 -15.10
CA ALA A 79 -5.31 -5.03 -14.64
C ALA A 79 -5.58 -5.82 -13.33
N ASP A 80 -4.82 -6.89 -13.10
CA ASP A 80 -4.89 -7.72 -11.91
C ASP A 80 -3.70 -7.51 -10.98
N CYS A 81 -3.73 -6.45 -10.17
CA CYS A 81 -2.82 -6.31 -9.04
C CYS A 81 -3.54 -5.99 -7.73
N THR A 82 -2.91 -6.44 -6.65
CA THR A 82 -3.40 -6.38 -5.27
C THR A 82 -2.46 -5.51 -4.47
N ILE A 83 -2.97 -4.44 -3.87
CA ILE A 83 -2.18 -3.53 -3.06
C ILE A 83 -2.49 -3.82 -1.61
N GLU A 84 -1.49 -4.25 -0.85
CA GLU A 84 -1.56 -4.44 0.59
C GLU A 84 -0.91 -3.25 1.30
N VAL A 85 -1.63 -2.66 2.24
CA VAL A 85 -1.17 -1.53 3.03
C VAL A 85 -1.08 -1.96 4.47
N GLU A 86 0.14 -1.95 5.01
CA GLU A 86 0.39 -2.20 6.42
C GLU A 86 0.15 -0.91 7.21
N LYS A 87 -0.92 -0.94 8.02
CA LYS A 87 -1.26 0.10 8.98
C LYS A 87 -0.78 -0.28 10.38
N ARG A 88 -0.54 0.73 11.21
CA ARG A 88 -0.40 0.52 12.65
C ARG A 88 -1.78 0.23 13.23
N ASP A 89 -1.83 -0.68 14.19
CA ASP A 89 -3.03 -0.84 15.01
C ASP A 89 -3.15 0.39 15.92
N ASP A 90 -3.99 1.36 15.54
CA ASP A 90 -4.37 2.47 16.41
C ASP A 90 -5.53 1.99 17.30
N THR A 91 -5.29 0.94 18.08
CA THR A 91 -6.11 0.68 19.27
C THR A 91 -5.83 1.81 20.26
N LYS A 92 -6.50 2.95 20.06
CA LYS A 92 -6.73 3.91 21.13
C LYS A 92 -7.38 3.16 22.29
N LYS A 93 -6.58 2.88 23.31
CA LYS A 93 -7.05 2.53 24.65
C LYS A 93 -7.43 3.81 25.39
#